data_AF-A0A7K3Y8Y5-F1
#
_entry.id   AF-A0A7K3Y8Y5-F1
#
_cell.length_a   1.000
_cell.length_b   1.000
_cell.length_c   1.000
_cell.angle_alpha   90.00
_cell.angle_beta   90.00
_cell.angle_gamma   90.00
#
_symmetry.space_group_name_H-M   'P 1'
#
loop_
_entity.id
_entity.type
_entity.pdbx_description
1 polymer ?
#
loop_
_entity_poly.entity_id
_entity_poly.type
_entity_poly.pdbx_seq_one_letter_code
_entity_poly.pdbx_strand_id
1 'polypeptide(L)'
;YTTKDGEEMPAVARHREHYTAKVNFLAAGKKVGTVSLQSPTIAAFEANAAATLANTAIATAMGGTAHRDPAKETYYCQLKCHDPSGDDYYITFTRKTVRISSYQDDGILDAIEDWADLITALD
;
A
#
# COMPACT_ATOMS: atom_id res chain seq x y z
N TYR A 1 -1.40 -7.52 25.42
CA TYR A 1 -1.14 -6.19 26.02
C TYR A 1 -2.45 -5.42 26.07
N THR A 2 -2.69 -4.57 27.08
CA THR A 2 -3.93 -3.79 27.21
C THR A 2 -3.65 -2.28 27.09
N THR A 3 -4.55 -1.54 26.45
CA THR A 3 -4.49 -0.07 26.43
C THR A 3 -4.60 0.51 27.85
N LYS A 4 -4.35 1.81 27.98
CA LYS A 4 -4.57 2.55 29.24
C LYS A 4 -6.02 2.46 29.74
N ASP A 5 -6.94 2.13 28.84
CA ASP A 5 -8.37 1.95 29.09
C ASP A 5 -8.76 0.48 29.33
N GLY A 6 -7.78 -0.43 29.41
CA GLY A 6 -7.99 -1.85 29.73
C GLY A 6 -8.40 -2.73 28.54
N GLU A 7 -8.38 -2.22 27.32
CA GLU A 7 -8.78 -2.97 26.12
C GLU A 7 -7.63 -3.86 25.63
N GLU A 8 -7.93 -5.13 25.31
CA GLU A 8 -6.95 -6.06 24.76
C GLU A 8 -6.53 -5.61 23.35
N MET A 9 -5.26 -5.23 23.21
CA MET A 9 -4.69 -4.83 21.93
C MET A 9 -4.29 -6.07 21.13
N PRO A 10 -4.66 -6.15 19.84
CA PRO A 10 -4.17 -7.21 18.98
C PRO A 10 -2.65 -7.08 18.83
N ALA A 11 -1.95 -8.21 18.76
CA ALA A 11 -0.50 -8.25 18.57
C ALA A 11 -0.06 -7.53 17.29
N VAL A 12 -0.93 -7.44 16.28
CA VAL A 12 -0.72 -6.67 15.05
C VAL A 12 -1.98 -5.86 14.75
N ALA A 13 -1.81 -4.55 14.56
CA ALA A 13 -2.89 -3.63 14.19
C ALA A 13 -2.47 -2.77 12.99
N ARG A 14 -3.40 -2.49 12.08
CA ARG A 14 -3.15 -1.51 11.00
C ARG A 14 -3.11 -0.10 11.59
N HIS A 15 -1.99 0.59 11.42
CA HIS A 15 -1.79 1.95 11.94
C HIS A 15 -2.24 3.02 10.94
N ARG A 16 -1.74 2.95 9.70
CA ARG A 16 -2.12 3.86 8.61
C ARG A 16 -1.88 3.21 7.25
N GLU A 17 -2.70 3.58 6.28
CA GLU A 17 -2.54 3.11 4.91
C GLU A 17 -2.94 4.21 3.90
N HIS A 18 -2.37 4.13 2.70
CA HIS A 18 -2.83 4.89 1.54
C HIS A 18 -2.26 4.27 0.26
N TYR A 19 -3.01 4.42 -0.83
CA TYR A 19 -2.65 3.81 -2.11
C TYR A 19 -2.94 4.81 -3.22
N THR A 20 -2.02 4.95 -4.18
CA THR A 20 -2.18 5.90 -5.29
C THR A 20 -2.28 5.16 -6.61
N ALA A 21 -3.47 5.21 -7.23
CA ALA A 21 -3.67 4.72 -8.58
C ALA A 21 -3.09 5.70 -9.60
N LYS A 22 -2.55 5.18 -10.69
CA LYS A 22 -2.04 5.97 -11.82
C LYS A 22 -2.73 5.54 -13.10
N VAL A 23 -3.37 6.50 -13.77
CA VAL A 23 -4.02 6.29 -15.06
C VAL A 23 -3.46 7.29 -16.05
N ASN A 24 -2.88 6.79 -17.13
CA ASN A 24 -2.39 7.59 -18.25
C ASN A 24 -3.45 7.63 -19.35
N PHE A 25 -3.56 8.76 -20.03
CA PHE A 25 -4.39 8.89 -21.22
C PHE A 25 -3.47 8.90 -22.43
N LEU A 26 -3.72 8.00 -23.39
CA LEU A 26 -2.89 7.82 -24.58
C LEU A 26 -3.67 8.19 -25.84
N ALA A 27 -3.01 8.91 -26.76
CA ALA A 27 -3.48 9.14 -28.11
C ALA A 27 -2.37 8.76 -29.09
N ALA A 28 -2.66 7.88 -30.06
CA ALA A 28 -1.67 7.36 -31.01
C ALA A 28 -0.37 6.85 -30.32
N GLY A 29 -0.52 6.16 -29.18
CA GLY A 29 0.59 5.61 -28.40
C GLY A 29 1.40 6.62 -27.57
N LYS A 30 1.07 7.92 -27.63
CA LYS A 30 1.72 8.96 -26.82
C LYS A 30 0.86 9.37 -25.64
N LYS A 31 1.49 9.61 -24.50
CA LYS A 31 0.80 10.12 -23.31
C LYS A 31 0.35 11.57 -23.52
N VAL A 32 -0.96 11.79 -23.48
CA VAL A 32 -1.61 13.10 -23.61
C VAL A 32 -2.10 13.64 -22.26
N GLY A 33 -2.28 12.77 -21.26
CA GLY A 33 -2.72 13.18 -19.93
C GLY A 33 -2.41 12.13 -18.87
N THR A 34 -2.61 12.49 -17.60
CA THR A 34 -2.49 11.56 -16.47
C THR A 34 -3.39 12.00 -15.32
N VAL A 35 -3.90 11.02 -14.58
CA VAL A 35 -4.66 11.19 -13.35
C VAL A 35 -4.01 10.34 -12.26
N SER A 36 -3.97 10.89 -11.05
CA SER A 36 -3.45 10.23 -9.85
C SER A 36 -4.49 10.31 -8.74
N LEU A 37 -4.82 9.17 -8.14
CA LEU A 37 -5.90 9.09 -7.14
C LEU A 37 -5.37 8.44 -5.88
N GLN A 38 -5.15 9.25 -4.85
CA GLN A 38 -4.81 8.74 -3.53
C GLN A 38 -6.09 8.27 -2.83
N SER A 39 -6.08 7.03 -2.37
CA SER A 39 -7.21 6.37 -1.73
C SER A 39 -6.84 5.90 -0.33
N PRO A 40 -7.75 6.00 0.65
CA PRO A 40 -7.47 5.68 2.04
C PRO A 40 -7.50 4.18 2.33
N THR A 41 -7.96 3.35 1.40
CA THR A 41 -8.02 1.89 1.54
C THR A 41 -7.72 1.21 0.19
N ILE A 42 -7.30 -0.06 0.23
CA ILE A 42 -7.07 -0.85 -1.00
C ILE A 42 -8.36 -1.01 -1.82
N ALA A 43 -9.51 -1.15 -1.16
CA ALA A 43 -10.80 -1.28 -1.82
C ALA A 43 -11.21 0.01 -2.55
N ALA A 44 -11.00 1.16 -1.91
CA ALA A 44 -11.23 2.46 -2.54
C ALA A 44 -10.26 2.70 -3.70
N PHE A 45 -9.01 2.26 -3.58
CA PHE A 45 -8.01 2.33 -4.64
C PHE A 45 -8.43 1.57 -5.90
N GLU A 46 -8.84 0.30 -5.75
CA GLU A 46 -9.31 -0.51 -6.88
C GLU A 46 -10.58 0.09 -7.50
N ALA A 47 -11.54 0.52 -6.67
CA ALA A 47 -12.76 1.16 -7.14
C ALA A 47 -12.50 2.47 -7.91
N ASN A 48 -11.62 3.33 -7.38
CA ASN A 48 -11.27 4.61 -8.00
C ASN A 48 -10.49 4.42 -9.31
N ALA A 49 -9.59 3.45 -9.38
CA ALA A 49 -8.88 3.08 -10.60
C ALA A 49 -9.87 2.59 -11.67
N ALA A 50 -10.77 1.67 -11.32
CA ALA A 50 -11.79 1.15 -12.23
C ALA A 50 -12.75 2.25 -12.73
N ALA A 51 -13.21 3.11 -11.82
CA ALA A 51 -14.09 4.23 -12.15
C ALA A 51 -13.44 5.20 -13.14
N THR A 52 -12.14 5.47 -12.99
CA THR A 52 -11.41 6.38 -13.89
C THR A 52 -11.16 5.77 -15.25
N LEU A 53 -10.85 4.48 -15.32
CA LEU A 53 -10.71 3.76 -16.59
C LEU A 53 -12.02 3.75 -17.39
N ALA A 54 -13.16 3.64 -16.72
CA ALA A 54 -14.48 3.66 -17.33
C ALA A 54 -15.02 5.06 -17.65
N ASN A 55 -14.36 6.13 -17.20
CA ASN A 55 -14.87 7.50 -17.33
C ASN A 55 -14.61 8.09 -18.71
N THR A 56 -15.61 8.00 -19.58
CA THR A 56 -15.55 8.51 -20.96
C THR A 56 -15.46 10.03 -21.05
N ALA A 57 -16.00 10.76 -20.06
CA ALA A 57 -15.93 12.22 -20.03
C ALA A 57 -14.49 12.70 -19.78
N ILE A 58 -13.78 12.09 -18.82
CA ILE A 58 -12.36 12.39 -18.58
C ILE A 58 -11.53 11.96 -19.79
N ALA A 59 -11.77 10.78 -20.37
CA ALA A 59 -11.06 10.32 -21.56
C ALA A 59 -11.21 11.30 -22.74
N THR A 60 -12.44 11.79 -22.98
CA THR A 60 -12.74 12.77 -24.02
C THR A 60 -12.04 14.10 -23.74
N ALA A 61 -12.13 14.61 -22.51
CA ALA A 61 -11.48 15.86 -22.11
C ALA A 61 -9.94 15.80 -22.22
N MET A 62 -9.35 14.64 -21.94
CA MET A 62 -7.92 14.38 -22.08
C MET A 62 -7.50 14.12 -23.53
N GLY A 63 -8.44 13.88 -24.44
CA GLY A 63 -8.17 13.58 -25.85
C GLY A 63 -7.51 12.21 -26.08
N GLY A 64 -7.76 11.22 -25.23
CA GLY A 64 -7.10 9.91 -25.32
C GLY A 64 -7.85 8.79 -24.60
N THR A 65 -7.34 7.55 -24.74
CA THR A 65 -7.87 6.37 -24.05
C THR A 65 -7.19 6.18 -22.70
N ALA A 66 -7.95 5.82 -21.67
CA ALA A 66 -7.42 5.59 -20.32
C ALA A 66 -6.70 4.24 -20.23
N HIS A 67 -5.50 4.24 -19.63
CA HIS A 67 -4.69 3.06 -19.38
C HIS A 67 -4.12 3.11 -17.96
N ARG A 68 -4.32 2.05 -17.18
CA ARG A 68 -3.73 1.93 -15.84
C ARG A 68 -2.23 1.71 -15.97
N ASP A 69 -1.47 2.33 -15.08
CA ASP A 69 0.00 2.23 -15.03
C ASP A 69 0.44 1.66 -13.67
N PRO A 70 0.31 0.33 -13.46
CA PRO A 70 0.71 -0.33 -12.21
C PRO A 70 2.18 -0.11 -11.86
N ALA A 71 3.03 0.17 -12.87
CA ALA A 71 4.44 0.44 -12.67
C ALA A 71 4.70 1.76 -11.91
N LYS A 72 3.73 2.68 -11.91
CA LYS A 72 3.80 3.98 -11.21
C LYS A 72 2.85 4.09 -10.02
N GLU A 73 2.09 3.04 -9.71
CA GLU A 73 1.24 3.00 -8.52
C GLU A 73 2.08 2.89 -7.25
N THR A 74 1.58 3.50 -6.18
CA THR A 74 2.24 3.50 -4.87
C THR A 74 1.36 2.79 -3.86
N TYR A 75 1.96 1.90 -3.09
CA TYR A 75 1.31 1.17 -2.00
C TYR A 75 2.00 1.57 -0.71
N TYR A 76 1.20 1.86 0.32
CA TYR A 76 1.70 2.14 1.64
C TYR A 76 0.74 1.57 2.67
N CYS A 77 1.20 0.59 3.44
CA CYS A 77 0.49 0.07 4.59
C CYS A 77 1.47 -0.06 5.75
N GLN A 78 1.20 0.62 6.85
CA GLN A 78 1.98 0.51 8.07
C GLN A 78 1.17 -0.22 9.14
N LEU A 79 1.75 -1.28 9.67
CA LEU A 79 1.25 -2.03 10.81
C LEU A 79 2.02 -1.60 12.06
N LYS A 80 1.31 -1.52 13.17
CA LYS A 80 1.90 -1.49 14.51
C LYS A 80 1.87 -2.91 15.05
N CYS A 81 3.01 -3.40 15.51
CA CYS A 81 3.20 -4.74 16.02
C CYS A 81 3.69 -4.67 17.47
N HIS A 82 3.29 -5.66 18.26
CA HIS A 82 3.71 -5.86 19.63
C HIS A 82 4.26 -7.27 19.77
N ASP A 83 5.53 -7.36 20.16
CA ASP A 83 6.19 -8.62 20.44
C ASP A 83 5.83 -9.13 21.86
N PRO A 84 5.65 -10.44 22.08
CA PRO A 84 5.45 -11.00 23.42
C PRO A 84 6.55 -10.67 24.44
N SER A 85 7.77 -10.35 24.00
CA SER A 85 8.86 -9.86 24.84
C SER A 85 8.64 -8.44 25.39
N GLY A 86 7.68 -7.69 24.83
CA GLY A 86 7.30 -6.35 25.25
C GLY A 86 7.65 -5.23 24.26
N ASP A 87 8.32 -5.55 23.16
CA ASP A 87 8.75 -4.58 22.14
C ASP A 87 7.60 -4.13 21.24
N ASP A 88 7.47 -2.81 21.04
CA ASP A 88 6.57 -2.20 20.05
C ASP A 88 7.37 -1.79 18.80
N TYR A 89 7.00 -2.32 17.64
CA TYR A 89 7.67 -2.00 16.38
C TYR A 89 6.66 -1.75 15.26
N TYR A 90 7.15 -1.21 14.13
CA TYR A 90 6.32 -0.97 12.95
C TYR A 90 6.84 -1.73 11.75
N ILE A 91 5.93 -2.39 11.02
CA ILE A 91 6.19 -2.96 9.71
C ILE A 91 5.52 -2.08 8.67
N THR A 92 6.28 -1.61 7.69
CA THR A 92 5.78 -0.82 6.57
C THR A 92 5.94 -1.61 5.28
N PHE A 93 4.81 -1.91 4.63
CA PHE A 93 4.75 -2.48 3.30
C PHE A 93 4.68 -1.36 2.27
N THR A 94 5.61 -1.40 1.32
CA THR A 94 5.51 -0.66 0.07
C THR A 94 5.37 -1.64 -1.09
N ARG A 95 5.31 -1.13 -2.33
CA ARG A 95 5.22 -1.97 -3.52
C ARG A 95 6.37 -2.99 -3.64
N LYS A 96 7.56 -2.63 -3.18
CA LYS A 96 8.80 -3.38 -3.45
C LYS A 96 9.61 -3.71 -2.21
N THR A 97 9.19 -3.20 -1.06
CA THR A 97 9.99 -3.30 0.15
C THR A 97 9.10 -3.49 1.35
N VAL A 98 9.55 -4.34 2.25
CA VAL A 98 9.11 -4.40 3.64
C VAL A 98 10.16 -3.66 4.45
N ARG A 99 9.74 -2.75 5.32
CA ARG A 99 10.62 -2.02 6.23
C ARG A 99 10.17 -2.23 7.66
N ILE A 100 11.10 -2.61 8.51
CA ILE A 100 10.88 -2.69 9.96
C ILE A 100 11.51 -1.45 10.61
N SER A 101 10.90 -0.93 11.65
CA SER A 101 11.42 0.21 12.41
C SER A 101 11.02 0.11 13.88
N SER A 102 11.81 0.73 14.75
CA SER A 102 11.60 0.78 16.21
C SER A 102 11.73 -0.56 16.96
N TYR A 103 12.19 -1.62 16.32
CA TYR A 103 12.56 -2.86 17.00
C TYR A 103 13.82 -2.65 17.88
N GLN A 104 13.93 -3.38 19.00
CA GLN A 104 15.12 -3.39 19.85
C GLN A 104 15.80 -4.77 19.89
N ASP A 105 15.01 -5.83 19.73
CA ASP A 105 15.50 -7.21 19.63
C ASP A 105 15.78 -7.62 18.17
N ASP A 106 17.02 -8.01 17.87
CA ASP A 106 17.41 -8.53 16.55
C ASP A 106 16.69 -9.84 16.19
N GLY A 107 16.21 -10.62 17.18
CA GLY A 107 15.38 -11.80 16.93
C GLY A 107 14.06 -11.49 16.23
N ILE A 108 13.55 -10.24 16.35
CA ILE A 108 12.38 -9.77 15.59
C ILE A 108 12.73 -9.60 14.11
N LEU A 109 13.95 -9.14 13.81
CA LEU A 109 14.41 -9.00 12.43
C LEU A 109 14.53 -10.37 11.77
N ASP A 110 15.23 -11.31 12.43
CA ASP A 110 15.44 -12.68 11.94
C ASP A 110 14.10 -13.37 11.62
N ALA A 111 13.12 -13.30 12.53
CA ALA A 111 11.81 -13.90 12.32
C ALA A 111 11.02 -13.31 11.14
N ILE A 112 11.20 -12.01 10.86
CA ILE A 112 10.53 -11.35 9.74
C ILE A 112 11.26 -11.66 8.43
N GLU A 113 12.59 -11.76 8.43
CA GLU A 113 13.37 -12.19 7.28
C GLU A 113 13.03 -13.62 6.88
N ASP A 114 13.01 -14.56 7.83
CA ASP A 114 12.59 -15.95 7.63
C ASP A 114 11.18 -16.04 7.04
N TRP A 115 10.25 -15.22 7.55
CA TRP A 115 8.89 -15.15 7.00
C TRP A 115 8.88 -14.58 5.57
N ALA A 116 9.64 -13.51 5.31
CA ALA A 116 9.67 -12.86 4.01
C ALA A 116 10.22 -13.81 2.94
N ASP A 117 11.25 -14.60 3.25
CA ASP A 117 11.85 -15.61 2.36
C ASP A 117 10.88 -16.73 1.96
N LEU A 118 9.84 -16.98 2.76
CA LEU A 118 8.79 -17.95 2.43
C LEU A 118 7.72 -17.39 1.47
N ILE A 119 7.65 -16.07 1.30
CA ILE A 119 6.65 -15.42 0.45
C ILE A 119 7.26 -15.11 -0.92
N THR A 120 7.12 -16.05 -1.85
CA THR A 120 7.60 -15.91 -3.25
C THR A 120 7.01 -14.73 -4.03
N ALA A 121 5.93 -14.11 -3.54
CA ALA A 121 5.34 -12.92 -4.14
C ALA A 121 6.10 -11.61 -3.80
N LEU A 122 7.13 -11.67 -2.95
CA LEU A 122 7.96 -10.53 -2.56
C LEU A 122 9.27 -10.39 -3.38
N ASP A 123 9.65 -11.40 -4.17
CA ASP A 123 10.77 -11.38 -5.14
C ASP A 123 10.47 -10.50 -6.38
#